data_AF-A0A661ZS16-F1
#
_entry.id   AF-A0A661ZS16-F1
#
_cell.length_a   1.000
_cell.length_b   1.000
_cell.length_c   1.000
_cell.angle_alpha   90.00
_cell.angle_beta   90.00
_cell.angle_gamma   90.00
#
_symmetry.space_group_name_H-M   'P 1'
#
loop_
_entity.id
_entity.type
_entity.pdbx_description
1 polymer ?
#
loop_
_entity_poly.entity_id
_entity_poly.type
_entity_poly.pdbx_seq_one_letter_code
_entity_poly.pdbx_strand_id
1 'polypeptide(L)'
;MNDITNTALYISEKGYQITAKKFANKLFDFGGSLAVFPEKYPLCRHRQYSLRMYRCAVFEKNYVFIYKIETNHIVIYNITHVKRLG
;
A
#
# COMPACT_ATOMS: atom_id res chain seq x y z
N MET A 1 11.12 -13.23 3.50
CA MET A 1 9.76 -13.81 3.57
C MET A 1 8.80 -12.64 3.68
N ASN A 2 8.05 -12.36 2.61
CA ASN A 2 7.42 -11.07 2.31
C ASN A 2 6.33 -10.67 3.34
N ASP A 3 6.32 -9.40 3.77
CA ASP A 3 5.32 -8.83 4.69
C ASP A 3 3.87 -9.05 4.25
N ILE A 4 3.65 -9.14 2.94
CA ILE A 4 2.35 -9.44 2.33
C ILE A 4 1.87 -10.84 2.74
N THR A 5 2.76 -11.82 2.78
CA THR A 5 2.44 -13.22 3.14
C THR A 5 2.07 -13.32 4.62
N ASN A 6 2.81 -12.65 5.49
CA ASN A 6 2.52 -12.62 6.93
C ASN A 6 1.19 -11.90 7.23
N THR A 7 0.91 -10.82 6.50
CA THR A 7 -0.36 -10.09 6.62
C THR A 7 -1.54 -10.93 6.15
N ALA A 8 -1.40 -11.66 5.04
CA ALA A 8 -2.43 -12.57 4.55
C ALA A 8 -2.69 -13.75 5.50
N LEU A 9 -1.64 -14.31 6.11
CA LEU A 9 -1.76 -15.42 7.08
C LEU A 9 -2.52 -15.00 8.34
N TYR A 10 -2.17 -13.85 8.94
CA TYR A 10 -2.81 -13.35 10.16
C TYR A 10 -4.32 -13.13 10.00
N ILE A 11 -4.77 -12.70 8.82
CA ILE A 11 -6.19 -12.47 8.55
C ILE A 11 -6.92 -13.80 8.27
N SER A 12 -6.23 -14.82 7.74
CA SER A 12 -6.78 -16.15 7.47
C SER A 12 -7.06 -16.95 8.77
N GLU A 13 -6.14 -16.92 9.74
CA GLU A 13 -6.20 -17.73 10.97
C GLU A 13 -7.34 -17.34 11.94
N LYS A 14 -7.89 -16.12 11.82
CA LYS A 14 -8.94 -15.60 12.71
C LYS A 14 -10.39 -15.85 12.24
N GLY A 15 -10.61 -16.62 11.17
CA GLY A 15 -11.97 -16.95 10.67
C GLY A 15 -12.62 -15.90 9.77
N TYR A 16 -11.83 -14.98 9.20
CA TYR A 16 -12.28 -13.87 8.35
C TYR A 16 -12.06 -14.10 6.86
N GLN A 17 -11.90 -15.32 6.36
CA GLN A 17 -11.41 -15.57 4.99
C GLN A 17 -12.18 -14.84 3.88
N ILE A 18 -13.51 -14.68 4.01
CA ILE A 18 -14.32 -13.90 3.06
C ILE A 18 -13.96 -12.40 3.14
N THR A 19 -13.78 -11.86 4.35
CA THR A 19 -13.39 -10.45 4.57
C THR A 19 -11.92 -10.20 4.19
N ALA A 20 -11.03 -11.15 4.49
CA ALA A 20 -9.62 -11.12 4.13
C ALA A 20 -9.43 -11.07 2.62
N LYS A 21 -10.10 -11.98 1.90
CA LYS A 21 -10.05 -12.06 0.44
C LYS A 21 -10.65 -10.82 -0.20
N LYS A 22 -11.81 -10.35 0.28
CA LYS A 22 -12.42 -9.09 -0.20
C LYS A 22 -11.50 -7.90 0.03
N PHE A 23 -10.87 -7.81 1.20
CA PHE A 23 -9.94 -6.74 1.51
C PHE A 23 -8.69 -6.79 0.63
N ALA A 24 -8.10 -7.98 0.45
CA ALA A 24 -6.98 -8.18 -0.46
C ALA A 24 -7.32 -7.78 -1.90
N ASN A 25 -8.50 -8.17 -2.40
CA ASN A 25 -8.95 -7.75 -3.73
C ASN A 25 -9.02 -6.23 -3.85
N LYS A 26 -9.60 -5.54 -2.87
CA LYS A 26 -9.64 -4.06 -2.89
C LYS A 26 -8.24 -3.43 -2.85
N LEU A 27 -7.28 -4.04 -2.12
CA LEU A 27 -5.90 -3.59 -2.13
C LEU A 27 -5.26 -3.76 -3.52
N PHE A 28 -5.50 -4.88 -4.20
CA PHE A 28 -5.05 -5.10 -5.56
C PHE A 28 -5.67 -4.11 -6.54
N ASP A 29 -6.99 -3.90 -6.48
CA ASP A 29 -7.71 -2.97 -7.33
C ASP A 29 -7.18 -1.53 -7.13
N PHE A 30 -7.01 -1.11 -5.88
CA PHE A 30 -6.44 0.19 -5.56
C PHE A 30 -4.98 0.31 -6.03
N GLY A 31 -4.15 -0.69 -5.77
CA GLY A 31 -2.77 -0.73 -6.23
C GLY A 31 -2.65 -0.64 -7.76
N GLY A 32 -3.52 -1.34 -8.49
CA GLY A 32 -3.62 -1.26 -9.94
C GLY A 32 -4.04 0.13 -10.42
N SER A 33 -4.97 0.79 -9.70
CA SER A 33 -5.42 2.15 -10.04
C SER A 33 -4.31 3.20 -9.94
N LEU A 34 -3.24 2.95 -9.17
CA LEU A 34 -2.08 3.85 -9.08
C LEU A 34 -1.34 3.97 -10.42
N ALA A 35 -1.43 2.96 -11.29
CA ALA A 35 -0.76 2.99 -12.59
C ALA A 35 -1.43 3.96 -13.59
N VAL A 36 -2.71 4.31 -13.38
CA VAL A 36 -3.45 5.19 -14.30
C VAL A 36 -2.98 6.64 -14.18
N PHE A 37 -2.78 7.11 -12.94
CA PHE A 37 -2.31 8.48 -12.64
C PHE A 37 -1.25 8.42 -11.53
N PRO A 38 -0.04 7.94 -11.83
CA PRO A 38 0.98 7.66 -10.81
C PRO A 38 1.43 8.93 -10.07
N GLU A 39 1.30 10.11 -10.69
CA GLU A 39 1.65 11.39 -10.06
C GLU A 39 0.54 12.02 -9.22
N LYS A 40 -0.68 11.45 -9.22
CA LYS A 40 -1.86 12.01 -8.53
C LYS A 40 -1.64 12.21 -7.03
N TYR A 41 -0.90 11.32 -6.39
CA TYR A 41 -0.68 11.36 -4.94
C TYR A 41 0.62 12.09 -4.61
N PRO A 42 0.63 12.90 -3.53
CA PRO A 42 1.79 13.70 -3.17
C PRO A 42 2.95 12.82 -2.68
N LEU A 43 4.14 13.42 -2.61
CA LEU A 43 5.25 12.84 -1.87
C LEU A 43 4.84 12.57 -0.42
N CYS A 44 5.37 11.49 0.15
CA CYS A 44 5.16 11.14 1.54
C CYS A 44 5.65 12.26 2.46
N ARG A 45 4.87 12.57 3.51
CA ARG A 45 5.22 13.61 4.50
C ARG A 45 6.40 13.21 5.38
N HIS A 46 6.57 11.90 5.64
CA HIS A 46 7.69 11.40 6.42
C HIS A 46 9.02 11.68 5.71
N ARG A 47 9.92 12.42 6.37
CA ARG A 47 11.13 13.01 5.77
C ARG A 47 11.97 11.99 5.01
N GLN A 48 12.19 10.79 5.58
CA GLN A 48 13.00 9.76 4.93
C GLN A 48 12.38 9.23 3.64
N TYR A 49 11.05 9.19 3.55
CA TYR A 49 10.33 8.76 2.35
C TYR A 49 10.29 9.88 1.30
N SER A 50 10.10 11.12 1.74
CA SER A 50 10.17 12.29 0.87
C SER A 50 11.53 12.41 0.16
N LEU A 51 12.64 12.25 0.90
CA LEU A 51 14.00 12.27 0.35
C LEU A 51 14.26 11.18 -0.71
N ARG A 52 13.52 10.08 -0.64
CA ARG A 52 13.58 8.99 -1.62
C ARG A 52 12.58 9.16 -2.77
N MET A 53 11.90 10.31 -2.83
CA MET A 53 10.85 10.61 -3.80
C MET A 53 9.67 9.63 -3.76
N TYR A 54 9.41 9.02 -2.59
CA TYR A 54 8.25 8.16 -2.41
C TYR A 54 6.97 8.98 -2.30
N ARG A 55 5.91 8.47 -2.92
CA ARG A 55 4.55 8.99 -2.89
C ARG A 55 3.67 8.14 -1.98
N CYS A 56 2.72 8.80 -1.32
CA CYS A 56 1.85 8.18 -0.33
C CYS A 56 0.38 8.29 -0.76
N ALA A 57 -0.23 7.15 -1.08
CA ALA A 57 -1.64 7.06 -1.44
C ALA A 57 -2.45 6.43 -0.29
N VAL A 58 -3.40 7.18 0.26
CA VAL A 58 -4.28 6.70 1.34
C VAL A 58 -5.38 5.82 0.76
N PHE A 59 -5.52 4.61 1.29
CA PHE A 59 -6.56 3.64 0.98
C PHE A 59 -7.49 3.45 2.19
N GLU A 60 -8.80 3.61 1.97
CA GLU A 60 -9.88 3.46 2.98
C GLU A 60 -9.55 4.11 4.35
N LYS A 61 -8.85 5.27 4.33
CA LYS A 61 -8.41 6.08 5.48
C LYS A 61 -7.43 5.42 6.46
N ASN A 62 -7.32 4.10 6.46
CA ASN A 62 -6.57 3.35 7.46
C ASN A 62 -5.26 2.78 6.93
N TYR A 63 -5.09 2.68 5.61
CA TYR A 63 -3.86 2.15 5.00
C TYR A 63 -3.23 3.18 4.08
N VAL A 64 -1.92 3.09 3.92
CA VAL A 64 -1.15 3.90 2.99
C VAL A 64 -0.29 2.99 2.13
N PHE A 65 -0.37 3.21 0.83
CA PHE A 65 0.55 2.67 -0.16
C PHE A 65 1.71 3.64 -0.28
N ILE A 66 2.92 3.15 0.00
CA ILE A 66 4.18 3.87 -0.20
C ILE A 66 4.77 3.34 -1.49
N TYR A 67 4.85 4.20 -2.50
CA TYR A 67 5.30 3.80 -3.83
C TYR A 67 6.23 4.84 -4.44
N LYS A 68 6.98 4.45 -5.47
CA LYS A 68 7.79 5.36 -6.27
C LYS A 68 7.47 5.15 -7.74
N ILE A 69 7.54 6.23 -8.50
CA ILE A 69 7.47 6.20 -9.96
C ILE A 69 8.89 6.03 -10.46
N GLU A 70 9.13 4.97 -11.22
CA GLU A 70 10.35 4.75 -11.99
C GLU A 70 10.02 4.97 -13.48
N THR A 71 11.03 4.95 -14.36
CA THR A 71 10.90 5.38 -15.76
C THR A 71 9.71 4.76 -16.51
N ASN A 72 9.43 3.47 -16.30
CA ASN A 72 8.39 2.73 -17.04
C ASN A 72 7.38 2.00 -16.14
N HIS A 73 7.49 2.13 -14.82
CA HIS A 73 6.64 1.39 -13.89
C HIS A 73 6.56 2.08 -12.52
N ILE A 74 5.62 1.64 -11.71
CA ILE A 74 5.56 2.01 -10.29
C ILE A 74 6.05 0.84 -9.43
N VAL A 75 6.78 1.16 -8.37
CA VAL A 75 7.20 0.18 -7.37
C VAL A 75 6.47 0.50 -6.06
N ILE A 76 5.64 -0.43 -5.60
CA ILE A 76 5.01 -0.36 -4.27
C ILE A 76 5.99 -0.95 -3.27
N TYR A 77 6.59 -0.10 -2.44
CA TYR A 77 7.58 -0.51 -1.43
C TYR A 77 6.94 -1.05 -0.16
N ASN A 78 5.79 -0.50 0.22
CA ASN A 78 5.08 -0.93 1.42
C ASN A 78 3.59 -0.59 1.36
N ILE A 79 2.77 -1.38 2.06
CA ILE A 79 1.37 -1.10 2.34
C ILE A 79 1.21 -1.25 3.85
N THR A 80 0.99 -0.14 4.56
CA THR A 80 0.97 -0.13 6.02
C THR A 80 -0.22 0.62 6.58
N HIS A 81 -0.65 0.26 7.78
CA HIS A 81 -1.70 0.99 8.48
C HIS A 81 -1.18 2.37 8.91
N VAL A 82 -1.98 3.42 8.75
CA VAL A 82 -1.62 4.82 9.09
C VAL A 82 -1.10 5.02 10.52
N LYS A 83 -1.53 4.20 11.48
CA LYS A 83 -1.07 4.26 12.88
C LYS A 83 0.35 3.72 13.08
N ARG A 84 0.92 3.06 12.06
CA ARG A 84 2.28 2.53 12.04
C ARG A 84 3.25 3.41 11.24
N LEU A 85 2.74 4.47 10.62
CA LEU A 85 3.57 5.54 10.07
C LEU A 85 3.96 6.44 11.25
N GLY A 86 5.13 6.18 11.83
CA GLY A 86 5.73 7.00 12.88
C GLY A 86 6.04 8.41 12.41
#